data_AF-A0A523UKJ7-F1
#
_entry.id   AF-A0A523UKJ7-F1
#
_cell.length_a   1.000
_cell.length_b   1.000
_cell.length_c   1.000
_cell.angle_alpha   90.00
_cell.angle_beta   90.00
_cell.angle_gamma   90.00
#
_symmetry.space_group_name_H-M   'P 1'
#
loop_
_entity.id
_entity.type
_entity.pdbx_description
1 polymer ?
#
loop_
_entity_poly.entity_id
_entity_poly.type
_entity_poly.pdbx_seq_one_letter_code
_entity_poly.pdbx_strand_id
1 'polypeptide(L)'
;GKEITITEQTPIPCFRCGICCTCYQAPLTPEDIDNIASALGISRSKCISRYALKVPIKEGYLLKHTKKGCVFLDWDADGKARCTIHPSRPKACREWTPSVAKPECLEGLAKLKSEGQIMLLEELFPSHDEQEELYLSLEKVPPQS
;
A
#
# COMPACT_ATOMS: atom_id res chain seq x y z
N GLY A 1 25.17 -23.06 -17.83
CA GLY A 1 25.10 -22.16 -16.67
C GLY A 1 23.71 -21.58 -16.64
N LYS A 2 22.94 -21.82 -15.58
CA LYS A 2 21.59 -21.26 -15.47
C LYS A 2 21.76 -19.86 -14.86
N GLU A 3 21.57 -18.88 -15.72
CA GLU A 3 21.56 -17.46 -15.39
C GLU A 3 20.57 -17.21 -14.26
N ILE A 4 21.04 -16.56 -13.20
CA ILE A 4 20.30 -16.33 -11.96
C ILE A 4 19.31 -15.20 -12.27
N THR A 5 18.17 -15.57 -12.83
CA THR A 5 17.08 -14.66 -13.18
C THR A 5 16.57 -13.94 -11.94
N ILE A 6 16.48 -12.61 -12.07
CA ILE A 6 15.74 -11.64 -11.24
C ILE A 6 14.82 -12.34 -10.24
N THR A 7 15.09 -12.18 -8.94
CA THR A 7 14.28 -12.72 -7.85
C THR A 7 12.79 -12.50 -8.15
N GLU A 8 12.06 -13.57 -8.47
CA GLU A 8 10.62 -13.50 -8.72
C GLU A 8 9.97 -12.91 -7.49
N GLN A 9 9.50 -11.66 -7.59
CA GLN A 9 8.73 -11.01 -6.54
C GLN A 9 7.32 -11.54 -6.64
N THR A 10 7.03 -12.66 -5.97
CA THR A 10 5.66 -13.15 -5.84
C THR A 10 4.83 -12.08 -5.13
N PRO A 11 3.83 -11.51 -5.80
CA PRO A 11 2.96 -10.53 -5.19
C PRO A 11 2.11 -11.20 -4.10
N ILE A 12 1.77 -10.47 -3.05
CA ILE A 12 0.87 -10.96 -2.00
C ILE A 12 -0.13 -9.85 -1.65
N PRO A 13 -1.28 -10.19 -1.03
CA PRO A 13 -2.18 -9.20 -0.49
C PRO A 13 -1.50 -8.33 0.57
N CYS A 14 -1.91 -7.06 0.67
CA CYS A 14 -1.36 -6.14 1.66
C CYS A 14 -1.75 -6.58 3.07
N PHE A 15 -0.78 -6.79 3.96
CA PHE A 15 -1.03 -7.12 5.37
C PHE A 15 -1.71 -6.02 6.19
N ARG A 16 -1.96 -4.84 5.60
CA ARG A 16 -2.54 -3.67 6.30
C ARG A 16 -1.74 -3.28 7.57
N CYS A 17 -0.42 -3.47 7.54
CA CYS A 17 0.49 -3.19 8.65
C CYS A 17 0.82 -1.69 8.85
N GLY A 18 0.56 -0.86 7.82
CA GLY A 18 0.81 0.58 7.81
C GLY A 18 2.25 1.02 7.60
N ILE A 19 3.23 0.10 7.49
CA ILE A 19 4.66 0.44 7.33
C ILE A 19 4.90 1.30 6.08
N CYS A 20 4.49 0.81 4.90
CA CYS A 20 4.68 1.56 3.66
C CYS A 20 3.91 2.90 3.66
N CYS A 21 2.71 2.94 4.25
CA CYS A 21 1.90 4.16 4.38
C CYS A 21 2.52 5.21 5.32
N THR A 22 3.40 4.78 6.24
CA THR A 22 4.05 5.68 7.19
C THR A 22 5.37 6.22 6.62
N CYS A 23 6.12 5.37 5.92
CA CYS A 23 7.48 5.68 5.47
C CYS A 23 7.53 6.31 4.08
N TYR A 24 6.64 5.93 3.15
CA TYR A 24 6.73 6.36 1.75
C TYR A 24 5.84 7.55 1.41
N GLN A 25 6.49 8.62 0.93
CA GLN A 25 5.80 9.80 0.44
C GLN A 25 5.61 9.73 -1.09
N ALA A 26 4.45 9.24 -1.51
CA ALA A 26 4.16 8.95 -2.91
C ALA A 26 4.23 10.21 -3.81
N PRO A 27 4.94 10.18 -4.95
CA PRO A 27 4.82 11.23 -5.95
C PRO A 27 3.42 11.23 -6.56
N LEU A 28 2.92 12.43 -6.88
CA LEU A 28 1.64 12.65 -7.52
C LEU A 28 1.84 13.14 -8.94
N THR A 29 1.23 12.42 -9.89
CA THR A 29 1.04 12.90 -11.26
C THR A 29 -0.13 13.90 -11.33
N PRO A 30 -0.25 14.69 -12.41
CA PRO A 30 -1.42 15.52 -12.62
C PRO A 30 -2.73 14.72 -12.57
N GLU A 31 -2.73 13.51 -13.13
CA GLU A 31 -3.88 12.60 -13.14
C GLU A 31 -4.24 12.10 -11.74
N ASP A 32 -3.24 11.79 -10.89
CA ASP A 32 -3.49 11.41 -9.49
C ASP A 32 -4.24 12.51 -8.74
N ILE A 33 -3.85 13.77 -8.96
CA ILE A 33 -4.49 14.91 -8.31
C ILE A 33 -5.95 15.04 -8.77
N ASP A 34 -6.24 14.86 -10.05
CA ASP A 34 -7.61 14.92 -10.57
C ASP A 34 -8.47 13.76 -10.07
N ASN A 35 -7.91 12.54 -10.04
CA ASN A 35 -8.58 11.35 -9.51
C ASN A 35 -8.92 11.50 -8.02
N ILE A 36 -7.97 11.99 -7.21
CA ILE A 36 -8.20 12.24 -5.78
C ILE A 36 -9.23 13.36 -5.59
N ALA A 37 -9.11 14.46 -6.35
CA ALA A 37 -10.05 15.57 -6.25
C ALA A 37 -11.48 15.14 -6.58
N SER A 38 -11.65 14.35 -7.65
CA SER A 38 -12.92 13.77 -8.08
C SER A 38 -13.50 12.83 -7.01
N ALA A 39 -12.70 11.88 -6.51
CA ALA A 39 -13.13 10.94 -5.48
C ALA A 39 -13.57 11.63 -4.17
N LEU A 40 -12.98 12.78 -3.85
CA LEU A 40 -13.30 13.57 -2.67
C LEU A 40 -14.38 14.65 -2.91
N GLY A 41 -14.85 14.82 -4.15
CA GLY A 41 -15.84 15.85 -4.51
C GLY A 41 -15.33 17.28 -4.29
N ILE A 42 -14.05 17.55 -4.54
CA ILE A 42 -13.42 18.87 -4.37
C ILE A 42 -12.73 19.35 -5.65
N SER A 43 -12.41 20.65 -5.72
CA SER A 43 -11.62 21.19 -6.82
C SER A 43 -10.16 20.71 -6.78
N ARG A 44 -9.52 20.65 -7.95
CA ARG A 44 -8.08 20.40 -8.10
C ARG A 44 -7.23 21.30 -7.21
N SER A 45 -7.52 22.61 -7.19
CA SER A 45 -6.80 23.58 -6.36
C SER A 45 -6.92 23.28 -4.86
N LYS A 46 -8.12 22.90 -4.40
CA LYS A 46 -8.36 22.51 -3.01
C LYS A 46 -7.65 21.20 -2.68
N CYS A 47 -7.63 20.22 -3.59
CA CYS A 47 -6.88 18.98 -3.43
C CYS A 47 -5.38 19.26 -3.25
N ILE A 48 -4.78 20.07 -4.13
CA ILE A 48 -3.37 20.46 -4.04
C ILE A 48 -3.10 21.13 -2.69
N SER A 49 -3.91 22.12 -2.29
CA SER A 49 -3.70 22.86 -1.04
C SER A 49 -3.78 21.98 0.22
N ARG A 50 -4.64 20.95 0.22
CA ARG A 50 -4.91 20.12 1.40
C ARG A 50 -4.02 18.89 1.48
N TYR A 51 -3.77 18.23 0.35
CA TYR A 51 -3.24 16.87 0.31
C TYR A 51 -1.92 16.74 -0.45
N ALA A 52 -1.42 17.81 -1.08
CA ALA A 52 -0.17 17.77 -1.83
C ALA A 52 0.90 18.69 -1.20
N LEU A 53 2.16 18.31 -1.40
CA LEU A 53 3.34 19.10 -1.08
C LEU A 53 4.10 19.37 -2.38
N LYS A 54 4.27 20.66 -2.74
CA LYS A 54 5.04 21.03 -3.92
C LYS A 54 6.51 20.68 -3.70
N VAL A 55 7.15 20.06 -4.70
CA VAL A 55 8.59 19.77 -4.61
C VAL A 55 9.39 21.06 -4.88
N PRO A 56 10.35 21.45 -4.01
CA PRO A 56 11.04 22.74 -4.18
C PRO A 56 11.94 22.82 -5.42
N ILE A 57 12.55 21.71 -5.82
CA ILE A 57 13.64 21.66 -6.82
C ILE A 57 13.24 21.10 -8.18
N LYS A 58 11.97 20.68 -8.36
CA LYS A 58 11.45 20.15 -9.62
C LYS A 58 9.95 20.38 -9.71
N GLU A 59 9.43 20.39 -10.93
CA GLU A 59 7.99 20.36 -11.15
C GLU A 59 7.39 19.05 -10.61
N GLY A 60 6.27 19.18 -9.92
CA GLY A 60 5.53 18.05 -9.35
C GLY A 60 5.17 18.21 -7.89
N TYR A 61 4.41 17.23 -7.41
CA TYR A 61 3.87 17.18 -6.07
C TYR A 61 4.18 15.83 -5.43
N LEU A 62 4.35 15.83 -4.12
CA LEU A 62 4.30 14.63 -3.29
C LEU A 62 2.99 14.62 -2.53
N LEU A 63 2.48 13.44 -2.24
CA LEU A 63 1.36 13.28 -1.32
C LEU A 63 1.79 13.76 0.06
N LYS A 64 0.95 14.54 0.73
CA LYS A 64 1.32 15.14 2.02
C LYS A 64 1.40 14.07 3.11
N HIS A 65 2.38 14.22 3.99
CA HIS A 65 2.45 13.46 5.24
C HIS A 65 1.99 14.32 6.42
N THR A 66 1.38 13.65 7.39
CA THR A 66 1.13 14.14 8.75
C THR A 66 2.18 13.53 9.69
N LYS A 67 2.11 13.86 10.99
CA LYS A 67 2.97 13.21 12.00
C LYS A 67 2.80 11.69 12.06
N LYS A 68 1.68 11.15 11.55
CA LYS A 68 1.36 9.71 11.58
C LYS A 68 1.69 8.99 10.26
N GLY A 69 2.22 9.66 9.24
CA GLY A 69 2.43 9.10 7.91
C GLY A 69 1.57 9.78 6.84
N CYS A 70 1.27 9.06 5.75
CA CYS A 70 0.41 9.52 4.66
C CYS A 70 -0.87 10.19 5.17
N VAL A 71 -1.29 11.30 4.55
CA VAL A 71 -2.49 12.06 4.94
C VAL A 71 -3.80 11.27 4.83
N PHE A 72 -3.82 10.20 4.02
CA PHE A 72 -4.97 9.32 3.86
C PHE A 72 -4.84 7.99 4.64
N LEU A 73 -3.82 7.87 5.50
CA LEU A 73 -3.68 6.73 6.41
C LEU A 73 -4.64 6.88 7.59
N ASP A 74 -5.45 5.85 7.78
CA ASP A 74 -6.34 5.66 8.92
C ASP A 74 -6.14 4.26 9.53
N TRP A 75 -6.73 3.99 10.70
CA TRP A 75 -6.63 2.73 11.41
C TRP A 75 -8.02 2.25 11.84
N ASP A 76 -8.29 0.96 11.69
CA ASP A 76 -9.53 0.35 12.18
C ASP A 76 -9.48 0.02 13.68
N ALA A 77 -10.60 -0.48 14.20
CA ALA A 77 -10.75 -0.80 15.62
C ALA A 77 -9.77 -1.89 16.09
N ASP A 78 -9.35 -2.76 15.17
CA ASP A 78 -8.42 -3.86 15.41
C ASP A 78 -6.96 -3.45 15.16
N GLY A 79 -6.71 -2.16 14.87
CA GLY A 79 -5.38 -1.63 14.64
C GLY A 79 -4.78 -2.00 13.27
N LYS A 80 -5.60 -2.36 12.27
CA LYS A 80 -5.16 -2.54 10.88
C LYS A 80 -5.27 -1.23 10.10
N ALA A 81 -4.24 -0.93 9.31
CA ALA A 81 -4.18 0.27 8.49
C ALA A 81 -5.25 0.26 7.39
N ARG A 82 -5.77 1.44 7.06
CA ARG A 82 -6.70 1.69 5.96
C ARG A 82 -6.25 2.91 5.17
N CYS A 83 -6.42 2.85 3.85
CA CYS A 83 -6.29 4.02 3.00
C CYS A 83 -7.70 4.57 2.71
N THR A 84 -7.99 5.78 3.17
CA THR A 84 -9.34 6.38 3.01
C THR A 84 -9.69 6.69 1.55
N ILE A 85 -8.70 6.63 0.65
CA ILE A 85 -8.87 6.81 -0.81
C ILE A 85 -8.38 5.58 -1.59
N HIS A 86 -8.43 4.37 -1.01
CA HIS A 86 -7.85 3.17 -1.61
C HIS A 86 -8.19 2.97 -3.12
N PRO A 87 -9.45 3.16 -3.58
CA PRO A 87 -9.79 3.01 -5.01
C PRO A 87 -9.13 4.06 -5.91
N SER A 88 -8.94 5.28 -5.41
CA SER A 88 -8.35 6.41 -6.12
C SER A 88 -6.91 6.71 -5.67
N ARG A 89 -6.21 5.70 -5.13
CA ARG A 89 -4.84 5.86 -4.63
C ARG A 89 -3.89 6.24 -5.78
N PRO A 90 -2.84 7.03 -5.52
CA PRO A 90 -1.90 7.47 -6.55
C PRO A 90 -1.28 6.30 -7.32
N LYS A 91 -0.86 6.54 -8.56
CA LYS A 91 -0.20 5.55 -9.42
C LYS A 91 0.96 4.85 -8.71
N ALA A 92 1.84 5.59 -8.05
CA ALA A 92 2.97 5.03 -7.30
C ALA A 92 2.52 4.06 -6.19
N CYS A 93 1.37 4.31 -5.54
CA CYS A 93 0.80 3.40 -4.55
C CYS A 93 0.09 2.19 -5.18
N ARG A 94 -0.45 2.32 -6.40
CA ARG A 94 -1.05 1.20 -7.15
C ARG A 94 0.01 0.23 -7.67
N GLU A 95 1.13 0.76 -8.15
CA GLU A 95 2.26 -0.01 -8.69
C GLU A 95 3.13 -0.63 -7.59
N TRP A 96 2.97 -0.19 -6.34
CA TRP A 96 3.60 -0.85 -5.20
C TRP A 96 2.90 -2.16 -4.87
N THR A 97 3.42 -3.27 -5.41
CA THR A 97 2.91 -4.60 -5.11
C THR A 97 3.58 -5.19 -3.87
N PRO A 98 2.84 -5.54 -2.80
CA PRO A 98 3.43 -6.18 -1.61
C PRO A 98 4.07 -7.52 -1.97
N SER A 99 5.14 -7.89 -1.26
CA SER A 99 5.81 -9.19 -1.43
C SER A 99 6.63 -9.49 -0.18
N VAL A 100 6.73 -10.77 0.23
CA VAL A 100 7.61 -11.19 1.34
C VAL A 100 9.11 -10.98 1.04
N ALA A 101 9.47 -10.70 -0.21
CA ALA A 101 10.83 -10.31 -0.58
C ALA A 101 11.14 -8.83 -0.24
N LYS A 102 10.13 -8.03 0.13
CA LYS A 102 10.29 -6.59 0.41
C LYS A 102 10.49 -6.34 1.91
N PRO A 103 11.52 -5.56 2.31
CA PRO A 103 11.83 -5.31 3.72
C PRO A 103 10.65 -4.76 4.53
N GLU A 104 9.84 -3.88 3.95
CA GLU A 104 8.70 -3.25 4.62
C GLU A 104 7.56 -4.22 4.88
N CYS A 105 7.40 -5.20 3.98
CA CYS A 105 6.44 -6.27 4.17
C CYS A 105 6.91 -7.24 5.25
N LEU A 106 8.21 -7.55 5.31
CA LEU A 106 8.81 -8.35 6.38
C LEU A 106 8.70 -7.66 7.74
N GLU A 107 8.97 -6.36 7.80
CA GLU A 107 8.79 -5.55 9.02
C GLU A 107 7.31 -5.52 9.44
N GLY A 108 6.41 -5.34 8.47
CA GLY A 108 4.97 -5.41 8.70
C GLY A 108 4.53 -6.74 9.29
N LEU A 109 5.03 -7.84 8.74
CA LEU A 109 4.75 -9.18 9.24
C LEU A 109 5.31 -9.40 10.64
N ALA A 110 6.55 -8.96 10.90
CA ALA A 110 7.17 -9.04 12.21
C ALA A 110 6.40 -8.24 13.26
N LYS A 111 5.86 -7.06 12.91
CA LYS A 111 5.02 -6.24 13.80
C LYS A 111 3.69 -6.91 14.13
N LEU A 112 3.11 -7.64 13.18
CA LEU A 112 1.87 -8.38 13.39
C LEU A 112 2.09 -9.63 14.26
N LYS A 113 3.30 -10.16 14.28
CA LYS A 113 3.65 -11.34 15.06
C LYS A 113 3.86 -10.98 16.53
N SER A 114 3.04 -11.54 17.42
CA SER A 114 3.40 -11.67 18.83
C SER A 114 4.57 -12.64 18.97
N GLU A 115 5.60 -12.26 19.74
CA GLU A 115 6.83 -13.04 19.89
C GLU A 115 6.51 -14.51 20.23
N GLY A 116 7.00 -15.44 19.40
CA GLY A 116 6.85 -16.88 19.60
C GLY A 116 5.54 -17.52 19.13
N GLN A 117 4.58 -16.78 18.58
CA GLN A 117 3.30 -17.34 18.13
C GLN A 117 3.33 -17.83 16.68
N ILE A 118 2.68 -18.97 16.41
CA ILE A 118 2.28 -19.38 15.06
C ILE A 118 1.09 -18.50 14.67
N MET A 119 1.23 -17.75 13.58
CA MET A 119 0.17 -16.87 13.10
C MET A 119 -0.75 -17.65 12.16
N LEU A 120 -2.04 -17.67 12.46
CA LEU A 120 -3.03 -18.30 11.59
C LEU A 120 -3.34 -17.38 10.42
N LEU A 121 -3.62 -17.97 9.25
CA LEU A 121 -3.89 -17.19 8.04
C LEU A 121 -5.14 -16.31 8.20
N GLU A 122 -6.14 -16.78 8.93
CA GLU A 122 -7.36 -16.06 9.32
C GLU A 122 -7.10 -14.83 10.21
N GLU A 123 -6.00 -14.81 10.99
CA GLU A 123 -5.62 -13.65 11.79
C GLU A 123 -5.05 -12.53 10.89
N LEU A 124 -4.29 -12.92 9.85
CA LEU A 124 -3.72 -12.01 8.86
C LEU A 124 -4.81 -11.43 7.95
N PHE A 125 -5.58 -12.32 7.34
CA PHE A 125 -6.56 -12.02 6.31
C PHE A 125 -7.93 -12.54 6.75
N PRO A 126 -8.80 -11.68 7.32
CA PRO A 126 -10.13 -12.11 7.76
C PRO A 126 -11.04 -12.51 6.60
N SER A 127 -10.76 -12.01 5.39
CA SER A 127 -11.53 -12.33 4.19
C SER A 127 -11.05 -13.63 3.56
N HIS A 128 -11.97 -14.56 3.28
CA HIS A 128 -11.66 -15.78 2.52
C HIS A 128 -11.01 -15.45 1.17
N ASP A 129 -11.50 -14.42 0.48
CA ASP A 129 -10.96 -13.99 -0.82
C ASP A 129 -9.48 -13.56 -0.72
N GLU A 130 -9.11 -12.86 0.37
CA GLU A 130 -7.71 -12.44 0.61
C GLU A 130 -6.81 -13.66 0.94
N GLN A 131 -7.35 -14.65 1.67
CA GLN A 131 -6.64 -15.88 1.97
C GLN A 131 -6.37 -16.69 0.70
N GLU A 132 -7.38 -16.82 -0.17
CA GLU A 132 -7.27 -17.50 -1.45
C GLU A 132 -6.31 -16.78 -2.41
N GLU A 133 -6.36 -15.44 -2.46
CA GLU A 133 -5.43 -14.63 -3.25
C GLU A 133 -3.97 -14.89 -2.83
N LEU A 134 -3.70 -14.98 -1.53
CA LEU A 134 -2.37 -15.35 -1.04
C LEU A 134 -1.97 -16.76 -1.48
N TYR A 135 -2.86 -17.75 -1.30
CA TYR A 135 -2.60 -19.14 -1.65
C TYR A 135 -2.23 -19.29 -3.12
N LEU A 136 -3.05 -18.72 -4.02
CA LEU A 136 -2.82 -18.72 -5.47
C LEU A 136 -1.49 -18.06 -5.84
N SER A 137 -1.17 -16.94 -5.19
CA SER A 137 0.09 -16.24 -5.40
C SER A 137 1.30 -17.11 -5.06
N LEU A 138 1.24 -17.85 -3.95
CA LEU A 138 2.32 -18.72 -3.50
C LEU A 138 2.47 -19.99 -4.36
N GLU A 139 1.38 -20.54 -4.87
CA GLU A 139 1.41 -21.70 -5.76
C GLU A 139 1.83 -21.35 -7.20
N LYS A 140 2.02 -20.06 -7.51
CA LYS A 140 2.23 -19.54 -8.88
C LYS A 140 1.09 -19.91 -9.84
N VAL A 141 -0.11 -20.11 -9.33
CA VAL A 141 -1.31 -20.40 -10.14
C VAL A 141 -1.92 -19.05 -10.55
N PRO A 142 -2.12 -18.77 -11.85
CA PRO A 142 -2.73 -17.51 -12.27
C PRO A 142 -4.15 -17.38 -11.70
N PRO A 143 -4.60 -16.17 -11.31
CA PRO A 143 -5.95 -15.98 -10.81
C PRO A 143 -6.97 -16.39 -11.89
N GLN A 144 -7.99 -17.16 -11.49
CA GLN A 144 -9.08 -17.53 -12.38
C GLN A 144 -9.89 -16.28 -12.73
N SER A 145 -10.07 -16.06 -14.03
CA SER A 145 -10.76 -14.92 -14.63
C SER A 145 -12.27 -15.02 -14.50
#